data_AF-A0A5C2RQ54-F1
#
_entry.id   AF-A0A5C2RQ54-F1
#
_cell.length_a   1.000
_cell.length_b   1.000
_cell.length_c   1.000
_cell.angle_alpha   90.00
_cell.angle_beta   90.00
_cell.angle_gamma   90.00
#
_symmetry.space_group_name_H-M   'P 1'
#
loop_
_entity.id
_entity.type
_entity.pdbx_description
1 polymer ?
#
loop_
_entity_poly.entity_id
_entity_poly.type
_entity_poly.pdbx_seq_one_letter_code
_entity_poly.pdbx_strand_id
1 'polypeptide(L)'
;MPLRYKQKVHLNNGHTRGITAVAFSPKGTYVATAGLDGHVCIWRVSDGKLLYRFSGISPVLSITWTGCEESLLFGTKDGNILLLSVCKALNDFSMRGFWAHKYPVEHLAMSGARVASGAFGELKVWQWRDKEQRFVCQVQLPEPPKTSHNEHKEVIVTSLHWMGSTQQPLLVVTYMFHGVQVFDAKTWQSTRTISLHGKIAHASLSADGKHIAVSNLVRGFDVYRLHDETPVGLMTHEVGKPRPTPILFIHNGRALVGGSLSGKVTIWDLNLGKMHTLNIPSKLVVPSELPTGANHLIDGAPVLALSVRLFIPR
;
A
#
# COMPACT_ATOMS: atom_id res chain seq x y z
N MET A 1 -12.08 0.52 -26.75
CA MET A 1 -13.32 0.84 -26.01
C MET A 1 -12.97 1.40 -24.65
N PRO A 2 -13.73 2.36 -24.12
CA PRO A 2 -13.53 2.89 -22.78
C PRO A 2 -13.78 1.81 -21.72
N LEU A 3 -12.92 1.74 -20.71
CA LEU A 3 -13.08 0.82 -19.58
C LEU A 3 -14.38 1.15 -18.82
N ARG A 4 -15.26 0.16 -18.64
CA ARG A 4 -16.50 0.29 -17.86
C ARG A 4 -16.43 -0.62 -16.64
N TYR A 5 -16.80 -0.07 -15.49
CA TYR A 5 -16.78 -0.78 -14.21
C TYR A 5 -18.20 -0.90 -13.68
N LYS A 6 -18.49 -2.04 -13.07
CA LYS A 6 -19.74 -2.26 -12.33
C LYS A 6 -19.41 -2.96 -11.03
N GLN A 7 -20.14 -2.63 -9.97
CA GLN A 7 -20.05 -3.36 -8.72
C GLN A 7 -20.43 -4.82 -8.97
N LYS A 8 -19.55 -5.75 -8.57
CA LYS A 8 -19.81 -7.19 -8.68
C LYS A 8 -20.38 -7.77 -7.38
N VAL A 9 -19.73 -7.49 -6.26
CA VAL A 9 -20.13 -7.94 -4.92
C VAL A 9 -19.83 -6.85 -3.90
N HIS A 10 -20.57 -6.84 -2.79
CA HIS A 10 -20.32 -6.00 -1.62
C HIS A 10 -19.95 -6.90 -0.43
N LEU A 11 -18.78 -6.67 0.18
CA LEU A 11 -18.27 -7.46 1.30
C LEU A 11 -18.77 -6.86 2.62
N ASN A 12 -19.63 -7.60 3.34
CA ASN A 12 -20.33 -7.12 4.53
C ASN A 12 -19.89 -7.86 5.80
N ASN A 13 -20.03 -7.20 6.95
CA ASN A 13 -19.89 -7.80 8.29
C ASN A 13 -18.53 -8.42 8.60
N GLY A 14 -17.47 -8.03 7.88
CA GLY A 14 -16.11 -8.45 8.20
C GLY A 14 -15.43 -7.56 9.24
N HIS A 15 -15.74 -6.27 9.23
CA HIS A 15 -15.08 -5.26 10.04
C HIS A 15 -16.07 -4.41 10.83
N THR A 16 -15.69 -4.05 12.06
CA THR A 16 -16.45 -3.19 12.98
C THR A 16 -15.85 -1.80 13.12
N ARG A 17 -14.63 -1.57 12.61
CA ARG A 17 -13.97 -0.26 12.53
C ARG A 17 -13.47 -0.02 11.10
N GLY A 18 -12.81 1.12 10.88
CA GLY A 18 -12.25 1.48 9.58
C GLY A 18 -11.33 0.40 9.03
N ILE A 19 -11.58 -0.01 7.79
CA ILE A 19 -10.72 -0.91 7.00
C ILE A 19 -9.51 -0.08 6.58
N THR A 20 -8.31 -0.57 6.87
CA THR A 20 -7.03 0.10 6.67
C THR A 20 -6.23 -0.52 5.55
N ALA A 21 -6.44 -1.79 5.21
CA ALA A 21 -5.71 -2.45 4.13
C ALA A 21 -6.58 -3.45 3.38
N VAL A 22 -6.33 -3.56 2.08
CA VAL A 22 -6.97 -4.54 1.20
C VAL A 22 -5.94 -5.03 0.17
N ALA A 23 -5.90 -6.33 -0.10
CA ALA A 23 -5.00 -6.90 -1.11
C ALA A 23 -5.62 -8.14 -1.77
N PHE A 24 -5.54 -8.23 -3.10
CA PHE A 24 -5.88 -9.46 -3.82
C PHE A 24 -4.76 -10.48 -3.69
N SER A 25 -5.14 -11.75 -3.63
CA SER A 25 -4.20 -12.87 -3.72
C SER A 25 -3.58 -12.94 -5.12
N PRO A 26 -2.41 -13.57 -5.29
CA PRO A 26 -1.67 -13.56 -6.57
C PRO A 26 -2.46 -14.04 -7.79
N LYS A 27 -3.37 -15.01 -7.63
CA LYS A 27 -4.28 -15.52 -8.68
C LYS A 27 -5.63 -14.79 -8.71
N GLY A 28 -5.88 -13.86 -7.79
CA GLY A 28 -7.14 -13.13 -7.67
C GLY A 28 -8.31 -13.98 -7.18
N THR A 29 -8.06 -15.16 -6.61
CA THR A 29 -9.10 -16.03 -6.04
C THR A 29 -9.65 -15.46 -4.74
N TYR A 30 -8.78 -14.82 -3.96
CA TYR A 30 -9.10 -14.26 -2.66
C TYR A 30 -8.81 -12.76 -2.61
N VAL A 31 -9.51 -12.08 -1.71
CA VAL A 31 -9.14 -10.75 -1.25
C VAL A 31 -8.98 -10.81 0.27
N ALA A 32 -7.90 -10.24 0.77
CA ALA A 32 -7.66 -10.05 2.19
C ALA A 32 -8.00 -8.60 2.56
N THR A 33 -8.67 -8.41 3.68
CA THR A 33 -8.95 -7.08 4.25
C THR A 33 -8.51 -7.03 5.72
N ALA A 34 -8.05 -5.86 6.16
CA ALA A 34 -7.64 -5.59 7.53
C ALA A 34 -8.20 -4.25 8.01
N GLY A 35 -8.34 -4.11 9.33
CA GLY A 35 -8.88 -2.89 9.92
C GLY A 35 -8.32 -2.51 11.29
N LEU A 36 -8.78 -1.34 11.75
CA LEU A 36 -8.52 -0.80 13.09
C LEU A 36 -9.20 -1.59 14.21
N ASP A 37 -10.07 -2.53 13.86
CA ASP A 37 -10.68 -3.51 14.76
C ASP A 37 -9.77 -4.70 15.06
N GLY A 38 -8.57 -4.73 14.48
CA GLY A 38 -7.65 -5.85 14.66
C GLY A 38 -8.17 -7.13 14.00
N HIS A 39 -9.06 -7.00 13.01
CA HIS A 39 -9.53 -8.14 12.23
C HIS A 39 -8.72 -8.26 10.93
N VAL A 40 -8.45 -9.50 10.54
CA VAL A 40 -8.00 -9.86 9.18
C VAL A 40 -9.03 -10.80 8.59
N CYS A 41 -9.67 -10.40 7.49
CA CYS A 41 -10.70 -11.19 6.82
C CYS A 41 -10.20 -11.68 5.46
N ILE A 42 -10.48 -12.94 5.13
CA ILE A 42 -10.20 -13.53 3.82
C ILE A 42 -11.53 -13.85 3.14
N TRP A 43 -11.71 -13.29 1.94
CA TRP A 43 -12.93 -13.42 1.16
C TRP A 43 -12.66 -14.11 -0.16
N ARG A 44 -13.62 -14.88 -0.64
CA ARG A 44 -13.59 -15.41 -2.00
C ARG A 44 -14.08 -14.35 -2.98
N VAL A 45 -13.34 -14.13 -4.07
CA VAL A 45 -13.64 -13.07 -5.05
C VAL A 45 -14.84 -13.40 -5.92
N SER A 46 -15.11 -14.69 -6.17
CA SER A 46 -16.19 -15.11 -7.10
C SER A 46 -17.58 -14.75 -6.60
N ASP A 47 -17.83 -14.85 -5.29
CA ASP A 47 -19.13 -14.69 -4.63
C ASP A 47 -19.11 -13.72 -3.43
N GLY A 48 -17.93 -13.21 -3.04
CA GLY A 48 -17.75 -12.34 -1.87
C GLY A 48 -17.95 -13.04 -0.54
N LYS A 49 -17.90 -14.38 -0.49
CA LYS A 49 -18.07 -15.13 0.76
C LYS A 49 -16.89 -14.90 1.70
N LEU A 50 -17.18 -14.54 2.95
CA LEU A 50 -16.21 -14.54 4.04
C LEU A 50 -15.81 -15.98 4.34
N LEU A 51 -14.54 -16.32 4.12
CA LEU A 51 -14.01 -17.66 4.37
C LEU A 51 -13.40 -17.74 5.77
N TYR A 52 -12.61 -16.73 6.14
CA TYR A 52 -11.89 -16.70 7.41
C TYR A 52 -11.91 -15.29 7.99
N ARG A 53 -11.99 -15.23 9.32
CA ARG A 53 -11.84 -14.00 10.10
C ARG A 53 -10.93 -14.28 11.29
N PHE A 54 -9.79 -13.61 11.32
CA PHE A 54 -8.83 -13.65 12.42
C PHE A 54 -9.02 -12.41 13.28
N SER A 55 -9.02 -12.56 14.60
CA SER A 55 -9.27 -11.49 15.58
C SER A 55 -8.28 -11.58 16.74
N GLY A 56 -8.31 -10.59 17.64
CA GLY A 56 -7.35 -10.53 18.77
C GLY A 56 -5.97 -10.02 18.36
N ILE A 57 -5.86 -9.41 17.17
CA ILE A 57 -4.65 -8.83 16.63
C ILE A 57 -4.65 -7.33 16.98
N SER A 58 -3.48 -6.75 17.22
CA SER A 58 -3.33 -5.28 17.24
C SER A 58 -3.86 -4.66 15.93
N PRO A 59 -4.38 -3.41 15.93
CA PRO A 59 -4.86 -2.76 14.70
C PRO A 59 -3.91 -2.97 13.53
N VAL A 60 -4.42 -3.55 12.46
CA VAL A 60 -3.63 -3.91 11.28
C VAL A 60 -3.63 -2.73 10.32
N LEU A 61 -2.49 -2.37 9.73
CA LEU A 61 -2.32 -1.15 8.93
C LEU A 61 -1.87 -1.42 7.49
N SER A 62 -1.27 -2.58 7.24
CA SER A 62 -0.79 -2.98 5.92
C SER A 62 -0.96 -4.47 5.69
N ILE A 63 -1.22 -4.88 4.45
CA ILE A 63 -1.29 -6.28 4.02
C ILE A 63 -0.51 -6.43 2.71
N THR A 64 0.25 -7.51 2.58
CA THR A 64 0.75 -8.01 1.30
C THR A 64 0.64 -9.53 1.25
N TRP A 65 0.15 -10.09 0.15
CA TRP A 65 0.22 -11.54 -0.07
C TRP A 65 1.68 -11.96 -0.32
N THR A 66 1.98 -13.21 0.00
CA THR A 66 3.21 -13.84 -0.48
C THR A 66 3.07 -14.18 -1.97
N GLY A 67 4.08 -14.79 -2.58
CA GLY A 67 3.99 -15.26 -3.96
C GLY A 67 2.97 -16.40 -4.19
N CYS A 68 2.24 -16.84 -3.17
CA CYS A 68 1.26 -17.93 -3.24
C CYS A 68 -0.13 -17.52 -2.71
N GLU A 69 -1.11 -18.42 -2.86
CA GLU A 69 -2.52 -18.20 -2.49
C GLU A 69 -2.82 -18.60 -1.04
N GLU A 70 -1.81 -19.12 -0.33
CA GLU A 70 -1.96 -19.75 0.97
C GLU A 70 -1.47 -18.86 2.11
N SER A 71 -0.69 -17.82 1.82
CA SER A 71 -0.03 -17.02 2.86
C SER A 71 -0.03 -15.53 2.55
N LEU A 72 -0.04 -14.74 3.62
CA LEU A 72 0.10 -13.29 3.55
C LEU A 72 0.84 -12.74 4.77
N LEU A 73 1.44 -11.57 4.59
CA LEU A 73 2.00 -10.77 5.65
C LEU A 73 1.10 -9.58 5.95
N PHE A 74 1.07 -9.18 7.22
CA PHE A 74 0.46 -7.92 7.62
C PHE A 74 1.23 -7.23 8.74
N GLY A 75 1.17 -5.90 8.72
CA GLY A 75 1.85 -5.03 9.66
C GLY A 75 0.86 -4.40 10.62
N THR A 76 1.22 -4.29 11.89
CA THR A 76 0.33 -3.84 12.97
C THR A 76 0.77 -2.53 13.61
N LYS A 77 -0.13 -1.89 14.36
CA LYS A 77 0.10 -0.61 15.06
C LYS A 77 1.16 -0.70 16.16
N ASP A 78 1.39 -1.88 16.71
CA ASP A 78 2.40 -2.14 17.75
C ASP A 78 3.79 -2.47 17.18
N GLY A 79 4.00 -2.32 15.87
CA GLY A 79 5.32 -2.52 15.25
C GLY A 79 5.65 -3.96 14.88
N ASN A 80 4.70 -4.89 15.00
CA ASN A 80 4.87 -6.28 14.60
C ASN A 80 4.58 -6.50 13.11
N ILE A 81 5.23 -7.52 12.54
CA ILE A 81 4.85 -8.11 11.26
C ILE A 81 4.43 -9.56 11.55
N LEU A 82 3.27 -9.95 11.04
CA LEU A 82 2.74 -11.29 11.19
C LEU A 82 2.59 -11.98 9.84
N LEU A 83 3.02 -13.24 9.79
CA LEU A 83 2.78 -14.18 8.71
C LEU A 83 1.59 -15.06 9.07
N LEU A 84 0.56 -15.00 8.25
CA LEU A 84 -0.56 -15.91 8.27
C LEU A 84 -0.40 -16.90 7.12
N SER A 85 -0.46 -18.19 7.44
CA SER A 85 -0.46 -19.28 6.47
C SER A 85 -1.65 -20.19 6.70
N VAL A 86 -2.38 -20.50 5.62
CA VAL A 86 -3.57 -21.36 5.62
C VAL A 86 -3.21 -22.72 5.02
N CYS A 87 -3.30 -23.76 5.84
CA CYS A 87 -3.10 -25.14 5.45
C CYS A 87 -4.44 -25.77 5.03
N LYS A 88 -4.76 -25.69 3.73
CA LYS A 88 -6.04 -26.20 3.18
C LYS A 88 -6.33 -27.66 3.51
N ALA A 89 -5.30 -28.52 3.46
CA ALA A 89 -5.46 -29.96 3.68
C ALA A 89 -5.91 -30.31 5.12
N LEU A 90 -5.49 -29.51 6.10
CA LEU A 90 -5.82 -29.72 7.51
C LEU A 90 -6.96 -28.80 7.98
N ASN A 91 -7.45 -27.91 7.11
CA ASN A 91 -8.31 -26.79 7.45
C ASN A 91 -7.79 -26.01 8.68
N ASP A 92 -6.47 -25.85 8.73
CA ASP A 92 -5.76 -25.25 9.86
C ASP A 92 -5.04 -23.98 9.41
N PHE A 93 -4.69 -23.12 10.37
CA PHE A 93 -3.97 -21.90 10.14
C PHE A 93 -2.82 -21.77 11.13
N SER A 94 -1.72 -21.20 10.66
CA SER A 94 -0.62 -20.81 11.52
C SER A 94 -0.39 -19.31 11.40
N MET A 95 -0.18 -18.67 12.55
CA MET A 95 0.16 -17.27 12.65
C MET A 95 1.48 -17.13 13.40
N ARG A 96 2.45 -16.44 12.79
CA ARG A 96 3.76 -16.22 13.37
C ARG A 96 4.10 -14.74 13.26
N GLY A 97 4.34 -14.10 14.39
CA GLY A 97 4.71 -12.70 14.47
C GLY A 97 6.16 -12.50 14.88
N PHE A 98 6.73 -11.37 14.49
CA PHE A 98 7.98 -10.87 15.05
C PHE A 98 7.92 -9.34 15.17
N TRP A 99 8.62 -8.82 16.17
CA TRP A 99 8.77 -7.38 16.35
C TRP A 99 9.71 -6.82 15.28
N ALA A 100 9.19 -5.96 14.42
CA ALA A 100 9.90 -5.45 13.25
C ALA A 100 10.38 -4.01 13.47
N HIS A 101 9.55 -3.19 14.09
CA HIS A 101 9.72 -1.73 14.17
C HIS A 101 9.30 -1.17 15.52
N LYS A 102 9.91 -0.04 15.90
CA LYS A 102 9.46 0.74 17.07
C LYS A 102 8.14 1.46 16.80
N TYR A 103 7.86 1.74 15.52
CA TYR A 103 6.70 2.48 15.04
C TYR A 103 5.68 1.55 14.35
N PRO A 104 4.43 2.01 14.17
CA PRO A 104 3.42 1.28 13.42
C PRO A 104 3.89 0.86 12.02
N VAL A 105 3.62 -0.39 11.62
CA VAL A 105 4.04 -0.90 10.30
C VAL A 105 3.00 -0.55 9.24
N GLU A 106 3.13 0.66 8.68
CA GLU A 106 2.17 1.26 7.75
C GLU A 106 2.37 0.78 6.30
N HIS A 107 3.57 0.32 5.95
CA HIS A 107 3.90 -0.07 4.58
C HIS A 107 4.62 -1.40 4.51
N LEU A 108 4.14 -2.28 3.62
CA LEU A 108 4.75 -3.56 3.32
C LEU A 108 4.79 -3.78 1.80
N ALA A 109 5.89 -4.34 1.32
CA ALA A 109 6.00 -4.80 -0.07
C ALA A 109 6.76 -6.12 -0.14
N MET A 110 6.22 -7.11 -0.83
CA MET A 110 6.84 -8.43 -1.03
C MET A 110 7.47 -8.55 -2.42
N SER A 111 8.63 -9.20 -2.50
CA SER A 111 9.25 -9.68 -3.74
C SER A 111 9.97 -11.01 -3.50
N GLY A 112 9.36 -12.10 -3.97
CA GLY A 112 9.86 -13.45 -3.72
C GLY A 112 9.93 -13.74 -2.23
N ALA A 113 11.14 -14.05 -1.75
CA ALA A 113 11.42 -14.34 -0.35
C ALA A 113 11.80 -13.09 0.48
N ARG A 114 11.68 -11.89 -0.08
CA ARG A 114 12.00 -10.63 0.60
C ARG A 114 10.77 -9.79 0.86
N VAL A 115 10.71 -9.18 2.04
CA VAL A 115 9.72 -8.17 2.37
C VAL A 115 10.43 -6.88 2.78
N ALA A 116 10.02 -5.75 2.19
CA ALA A 116 10.38 -4.42 2.67
C ALA A 116 9.26 -3.93 3.58
N SER A 117 9.64 -3.29 4.69
CA SER A 117 8.71 -2.71 5.65
C SER A 117 9.10 -1.28 6.00
N GLY A 118 8.10 -0.42 6.07
CA GLY A 118 8.22 0.99 6.38
C GLY A 118 7.36 1.34 7.59
N ALA A 119 7.96 1.99 8.58
CA ALA A 119 7.31 2.41 9.80
C ALA A 119 7.86 3.79 10.22
N PHE A 120 7.09 4.85 10.00
CA PHE A 120 7.58 6.23 10.11
C PHE A 120 8.86 6.41 9.26
N GLY A 121 9.98 6.80 9.86
CA GLY A 121 11.27 6.90 9.17
C GLY A 121 12.06 5.59 9.08
N GLU A 122 11.64 4.53 9.78
CA GLU A 122 12.32 3.24 9.75
C GLU A 122 12.01 2.49 8.46
N LEU A 123 13.07 2.09 7.75
CA LEU A 123 12.97 1.27 6.54
C LEU A 123 13.87 0.03 6.69
N LYS A 124 13.26 -1.15 6.64
CA LYS A 124 13.97 -2.42 6.78
C LYS A 124 13.60 -3.38 5.66
N VAL A 125 14.53 -4.26 5.31
CA VAL A 125 14.28 -5.39 4.42
C VAL A 125 14.57 -6.68 5.16
N TRP A 126 13.66 -7.63 5.04
CA TRP A 126 13.71 -8.93 5.67
C TRP A 126 13.76 -10.03 4.62
N GLN A 127 14.52 -11.08 4.92
CA GLN A 127 14.70 -12.24 4.06
C GLN A 127 14.12 -13.47 4.77
N TRP A 128 13.23 -14.20 4.09
CA TRP A 128 12.74 -15.49 4.56
C TRP A 128 13.88 -16.52 4.55
N ARG A 129 13.99 -17.29 5.63
CA ARG A 129 14.97 -18.37 5.80
C ARG A 129 14.24 -19.69 6.03
N ASP A 130 14.26 -20.58 5.06
CA ASP A 130 13.54 -21.87 5.15
C ASP A 130 14.01 -22.75 6.31
N LYS A 131 15.31 -22.72 6.65
CA LYS A 131 15.83 -23.49 7.80
C LYS A 131 15.26 -23.02 9.12
N GLU A 132 15.07 -21.71 9.28
CA GLU A 132 14.59 -21.10 10.52
C GLU A 132 13.07 -20.87 10.52
N GLN A 133 12.42 -21.07 9.36
CA GLN A 133 10.99 -20.86 9.16
C GLN A 133 10.51 -19.48 9.65
N ARG A 134 11.36 -18.46 9.45
CA ARG A 134 11.12 -17.06 9.87
C ARG A 134 11.80 -16.07 8.93
N PHE A 135 11.34 -14.82 9.01
CA PHE A 135 12.02 -13.68 8.41
C PHE A 135 13.17 -13.22 9.31
N VAL A 136 14.31 -12.90 8.70
CA VAL A 136 15.48 -12.33 9.37
C VAL A 136 15.77 -10.96 8.75
N CYS A 137 16.09 -9.96 9.58
CA CYS A 137 16.45 -8.63 9.10
C CYS A 137 17.72 -8.75 8.26
N GLN A 138 17.60 -8.40 6.97
CA GLN A 138 18.73 -8.42 6.04
C GLN A 138 19.47 -7.09 6.08
N VAL A 139 18.75 -5.97 6.10
CA VAL A 139 19.32 -4.63 6.11
C VAL A 139 18.33 -3.63 6.71
N GLN A 140 18.87 -2.63 7.41
CA GLN A 140 18.17 -1.38 7.70
C GLN A 140 18.73 -0.31 6.75
N LEU A 141 17.86 0.26 5.94
CA LEU A 141 18.25 1.23 4.91
C LEU A 141 18.44 2.63 5.52
N PRO A 142 19.37 3.43 4.99
CA PRO A 142 19.64 4.77 5.51
C PRO A 142 18.47 5.72 5.26
N GLU A 143 18.45 6.83 6.01
CA GLU A 143 17.55 7.95 5.74
C GLU A 143 17.82 8.55 4.34
N PRO A 144 16.80 9.17 3.72
CA PRO A 144 17.01 9.86 2.46
C PRO A 144 17.94 11.08 2.61
N PRO A 145 18.71 11.46 1.58
CA PRO A 145 19.49 12.70 1.58
C PRO A 145 18.61 13.90 1.90
N LYS A 146 19.14 14.74 2.78
CA LYS A 146 18.55 16.01 3.14
C LYS A 146 19.21 17.11 2.31
N THR A 147 18.39 18.07 1.92
CA THR A 147 18.74 19.29 1.19
C THR A 147 18.24 20.48 2.00
N SER A 148 18.67 21.69 1.65
CA SER A 148 18.17 22.93 2.29
C SER A 148 16.63 23.07 2.24
N HIS A 149 15.96 22.41 1.28
CA HIS A 149 14.50 22.45 1.16
C HIS A 149 13.75 21.50 2.11
N ASN A 150 14.40 20.43 2.60
CA ASN A 150 13.73 19.38 3.38
C ASN A 150 14.50 18.94 4.65
N GLU A 151 15.62 19.57 4.98
CA GLU A 151 16.44 19.21 6.14
C GLU A 151 15.68 19.21 7.47
N HIS A 152 14.72 20.13 7.63
CA HIS A 152 13.87 20.23 8.82
C HIS A 152 12.59 19.38 8.73
N LYS A 153 12.40 18.64 7.64
CA LYS A 153 11.19 17.82 7.44
C LYS A 153 11.41 16.41 7.96
N GLU A 154 10.37 15.88 8.59
CA GLU A 154 10.36 14.50 9.07
C GLU A 154 10.61 13.51 7.92
N VAL A 155 11.30 12.41 8.23
CA VAL A 155 11.47 11.29 7.31
C VAL A 155 10.31 10.33 7.56
N ILE A 156 9.37 10.29 6.62
CA ILE A 156 8.18 9.44 6.71
C ILE A 156 8.07 8.64 5.42
N VAL A 157 8.17 7.32 5.51
CA VAL A 157 7.90 6.38 4.41
C VAL A 157 6.40 6.37 4.14
N THR A 158 6.01 6.42 2.86
CA THR A 158 4.61 6.52 2.42
C THR A 158 4.20 5.48 1.39
N SER A 159 5.17 4.83 0.75
CA SER A 159 4.92 3.62 -0.05
C SER A 159 6.22 2.86 -0.33
N LEU A 160 6.09 1.57 -0.60
CA LEU A 160 7.17 0.66 -0.94
C LEU A 160 6.77 -0.17 -2.15
N HIS A 161 7.65 -0.25 -3.15
CA HIS A 161 7.43 -1.07 -4.34
C HIS A 161 8.70 -1.75 -4.79
N TRP A 162 8.63 -3.06 -5.04
CA TRP A 162 9.68 -3.77 -5.75
C TRP A 162 9.51 -3.64 -7.25
N MET A 163 10.62 -3.47 -7.97
CA MET A 163 10.68 -3.44 -9.42
C MET A 163 11.95 -4.10 -9.95
N GLY A 164 12.07 -4.18 -11.28
CA GLY A 164 13.25 -4.74 -11.94
C GLY A 164 13.18 -6.25 -12.10
N SER A 165 14.23 -6.81 -12.68
CA SER A 165 14.34 -8.25 -12.95
C SER A 165 14.95 -8.98 -11.75
N THR A 166 14.93 -10.32 -11.78
CA THR A 166 15.68 -11.13 -10.81
C THR A 166 17.18 -10.82 -10.81
N GLN A 167 17.72 -10.36 -11.94
CA GLN A 167 19.12 -9.97 -12.07
C GLN A 167 19.41 -8.54 -11.60
N GLN A 168 18.45 -7.63 -11.65
CA GLN A 168 18.57 -6.27 -11.14
C GLN A 168 17.32 -5.89 -10.35
N PRO A 169 17.14 -6.48 -9.15
CA PRO A 169 16.01 -6.15 -8.31
C PRO A 169 16.23 -4.78 -7.69
N LEU A 170 15.21 -3.92 -7.75
CA LEU A 170 15.23 -2.58 -7.19
C LEU A 170 14.11 -2.42 -6.17
N LEU A 171 14.37 -1.65 -5.12
CA LEU A 171 13.36 -1.21 -4.17
C LEU A 171 13.11 0.28 -4.35
N VAL A 172 11.88 0.63 -4.70
CA VAL A 172 11.40 2.01 -4.81
C VAL A 172 10.71 2.38 -3.50
N VAL A 173 11.17 3.47 -2.89
CA VAL A 173 10.67 3.99 -1.62
C VAL A 173 10.19 5.40 -1.85
N THR A 174 8.98 5.71 -1.41
CA THR A 174 8.47 7.08 -1.45
C THR A 174 8.40 7.66 -0.05
N TYR A 175 8.88 8.88 0.11
CA TYR A 175 8.87 9.63 1.35
C TYR A 175 7.96 10.85 1.24
N MET A 176 7.29 11.23 2.34
CA MET A 176 6.34 12.33 2.32
C MET A 176 6.94 13.66 1.87
N PHE A 177 8.16 13.96 2.33
CA PHE A 177 8.85 15.23 2.11
C PHE A 177 10.20 15.09 1.39
N HIS A 178 10.61 13.86 1.11
CA HIS A 178 11.96 13.55 0.59
C HIS A 178 11.92 12.86 -0.78
N GLY A 179 10.79 12.93 -1.48
CA GLY A 179 10.64 12.40 -2.83
C GLY A 179 10.69 10.88 -2.90
N VAL A 180 11.26 10.36 -3.98
CA VAL A 180 11.35 8.92 -4.25
C VAL A 180 12.81 8.51 -4.30
N GLN A 181 13.12 7.37 -3.70
CA GLN A 181 14.43 6.75 -3.76
C GLN A 181 14.36 5.37 -4.36
N VAL A 182 15.40 5.02 -5.10
CA VAL A 182 15.53 3.71 -5.73
C VAL A 182 16.82 3.07 -5.25
N PHE A 183 16.69 1.98 -4.50
CA PHE A 183 17.81 1.20 -4.01
C PHE A 183 18.05 -0.02 -4.89
N ASP A 184 19.31 -0.32 -5.17
CA ASP A 184 19.70 -1.62 -5.71
C ASP A 184 19.53 -2.67 -4.60
N ALA A 185 18.74 -3.71 -4.82
CA ALA A 185 18.45 -4.69 -3.78
C ALA A 185 19.53 -5.78 -3.60
N LYS A 186 20.62 -5.72 -4.36
CA LYS A 186 21.82 -6.54 -4.14
C LYS A 186 22.83 -5.81 -3.28
N THR A 187 23.06 -4.51 -3.54
CA THR A 187 24.08 -3.72 -2.84
C THR A 187 23.50 -2.81 -1.74
N TRP A 188 22.18 -2.57 -1.76
CA TRP A 188 21.47 -1.61 -0.91
C TRP A 188 21.95 -0.16 -1.03
N GLN A 189 22.67 0.15 -2.12
CA GLN A 189 23.04 1.52 -2.42
C GLN A 189 21.89 2.24 -3.14
N SER A 190 21.71 3.51 -2.81
CA SER A 190 20.79 4.37 -3.54
C SER A 190 21.35 4.60 -4.95
N THR A 191 20.60 4.13 -5.95
CA THR A 191 20.93 4.30 -7.37
C THR A 191 20.38 5.59 -7.94
N ARG A 192 19.21 6.02 -7.44
CA ARG A 192 18.51 7.22 -7.91
C ARG A 192 17.72 7.88 -6.78
N THR A 193 17.68 9.21 -6.81
CA THR A 193 16.83 10.05 -5.96
C THR A 193 16.06 10.99 -6.86
N ILE A 194 14.73 10.91 -6.80
CA ILE A 194 13.81 11.73 -7.58
C ILE A 194 13.18 12.74 -6.63
N SER A 195 13.44 14.01 -6.87
CA SER A 195 12.92 15.09 -6.03
C SER A 195 11.48 15.42 -6.42
N LEU A 196 10.54 15.02 -5.56
CA LEU A 196 9.13 15.42 -5.70
C LEU A 196 8.81 16.58 -4.77
N HIS A 197 8.16 17.62 -5.30
CA HIS A 197 7.74 18.77 -4.51
C HIS A 197 6.34 18.56 -3.93
N GLY A 198 6.22 18.70 -2.61
CA GLY A 198 4.94 18.69 -1.90
C GLY A 198 4.88 17.68 -0.76
N LYS A 199 3.66 17.35 -0.36
CA LYS A 199 3.37 16.36 0.68
C LYS A 199 2.84 15.11 0.00
N ILE A 200 3.71 14.12 -0.19
CA ILE A 200 3.33 12.87 -0.86
C ILE A 200 2.72 11.94 0.17
N ALA A 201 1.48 11.53 -0.05
CA ALA A 201 0.71 10.68 0.86
C ALA A 201 0.81 9.19 0.52
N HIS A 202 0.96 8.87 -0.76
CA HIS A 202 1.02 7.51 -1.27
C HIS A 202 1.62 7.55 -2.67
N ALA A 203 2.22 6.44 -3.11
CA ALA A 203 2.56 6.25 -4.50
C ALA A 203 2.25 4.83 -4.98
N SER A 204 2.03 4.70 -6.28
CA SER A 204 1.88 3.42 -6.96
C SER A 204 2.81 3.36 -8.15
N LEU A 205 3.50 2.23 -8.29
CA LEU A 205 4.35 1.93 -9.41
C LEU A 205 3.56 1.21 -10.52
N SER A 206 3.77 1.58 -11.78
CA SER A 206 3.19 0.86 -12.92
C SER A 206 3.81 -0.54 -13.06
N ALA A 207 3.05 -1.47 -13.63
CA ALA A 207 3.48 -2.87 -13.76
C ALA A 207 4.77 -3.04 -14.58
N ASP A 208 5.03 -2.14 -15.53
CA ASP A 208 6.25 -2.10 -16.33
C ASP A 208 7.43 -1.40 -15.64
N GLY A 209 7.21 -0.83 -14.45
CA GLY A 209 8.20 -0.09 -13.68
C GLY A 209 8.65 1.24 -14.30
N LYS A 210 7.93 1.76 -15.31
CA LYS A 210 8.31 2.99 -16.02
C LYS A 210 7.67 4.25 -15.45
N HIS A 211 6.53 4.12 -14.78
CA HIS A 211 5.75 5.24 -14.29
C HIS A 211 5.48 5.10 -12.79
N ILE A 212 5.45 6.23 -12.10
CA ILE A 212 5.02 6.32 -10.71
C ILE A 212 3.90 7.37 -10.62
N ALA A 213 2.80 6.99 -9.98
CA ALA A 213 1.70 7.88 -9.70
C ALA A 213 1.71 8.19 -8.21
N VAL A 214 1.66 9.47 -7.86
CA VAL A 214 1.77 9.95 -6.49
C VAL A 214 0.54 10.74 -6.08
N SER A 215 0.11 10.54 -4.84
CA SER A 215 -0.92 11.36 -4.19
C SER A 215 -0.25 12.54 -3.52
N ASN A 216 -0.35 13.70 -4.15
CA ASN A 216 0.11 14.97 -3.61
C ASN A 216 -1.03 15.66 -2.86
N LEU A 217 -0.90 15.81 -1.53
CA LEU A 217 -1.95 16.39 -0.69
C LEU A 217 -2.32 17.84 -1.04
N VAL A 218 -1.49 18.52 -1.84
CA VAL A 218 -1.73 19.90 -2.29
C VAL A 218 -2.31 19.95 -3.70
N ARG A 219 -1.88 19.05 -4.60
CA ARG A 219 -2.17 19.14 -6.05
C ARG A 219 -3.11 18.06 -6.59
N GLY A 220 -3.40 17.02 -5.80
CA GLY A 220 -4.16 15.86 -6.25
C GLY A 220 -3.24 14.71 -6.66
N PHE A 221 -3.42 14.18 -7.87
CA PHE A 221 -2.64 13.04 -8.34
C PHE A 221 -1.69 13.46 -9.47
N ASP A 222 -0.40 13.23 -9.27
CA ASP A 222 0.66 13.52 -10.25
C ASP A 222 1.22 12.18 -10.79
N VAL A 223 1.53 12.12 -12.08
CA VAL A 223 2.16 10.94 -12.69
C VAL A 223 3.51 11.34 -13.29
N TYR A 224 4.54 10.60 -12.94
CA TYR A 224 5.91 10.81 -13.40
C TYR A 224 6.43 9.59 -14.13
N ARG A 225 7.26 9.81 -15.14
CA ARG A 225 8.12 8.75 -15.69
C ARG A 225 9.37 8.63 -14.83
N LEU A 226 9.66 7.43 -14.36
CA LEU A 226 10.75 7.20 -13.39
C LEU A 226 12.16 7.35 -13.97
N HIS A 227 12.32 7.22 -15.29
CA HIS A 227 13.64 7.28 -15.91
C HIS A 227 14.18 8.71 -16.03
N ASP A 228 13.32 9.66 -16.35
CA ASP A 228 13.70 11.05 -16.68
C ASP A 228 12.96 12.09 -15.82
N GLU A 229 12.18 11.63 -14.83
CA GLU A 229 11.44 12.47 -13.89
C GLU A 229 10.41 13.39 -14.56
N THR A 230 10.04 13.09 -15.81
CA THR A 230 9.12 13.93 -16.57
C THR A 230 7.69 13.74 -16.08
N PRO A 231 6.94 14.83 -15.82
CA PRO A 231 5.52 14.73 -15.53
C PRO A 231 4.79 14.28 -16.80
N VAL A 232 4.03 13.19 -16.70
CA VAL A 232 3.23 12.63 -17.80
C VAL A 232 1.82 13.20 -17.78
N GLY A 233 1.30 13.53 -16.61
CA GLY A 233 -0.02 14.15 -16.49
C GLY A 233 -0.38 14.53 -15.06
N LEU A 234 -1.19 15.59 -14.94
CA LEU A 234 -1.85 15.99 -13.71
C LEU A 234 -3.31 15.52 -13.74
N MET A 235 -3.70 14.74 -12.75
CA MET A 235 -5.08 14.30 -12.58
C MET A 235 -5.69 15.06 -11.41
N THR A 236 -6.51 16.06 -11.76
CA THR A 236 -7.22 16.87 -10.78
C THR A 236 -8.24 16.01 -10.03
N HIS A 237 -8.22 16.14 -8.72
CA HIS A 237 -9.11 15.45 -7.80
C HIS A 237 -9.79 16.51 -6.92
N GLU A 238 -11.04 16.27 -6.49
CA GLU A 238 -11.70 17.13 -5.52
C GLU A 238 -10.90 17.11 -4.21
N VAL A 239 -10.11 18.16 -3.97
CA VAL A 239 -9.30 18.31 -2.76
C VAL A 239 -10.26 18.66 -1.62
N GLY A 240 -10.75 17.65 -0.90
CA GLY A 240 -11.27 17.85 0.45
C GLY A 240 -10.13 18.21 1.42
N LYS A 241 -10.41 18.31 2.72
CA LYS A 241 -9.38 18.50 3.78
C LYS A 241 -8.13 17.66 3.47
N PRO A 242 -6.89 18.16 3.67
CA PRO A 242 -5.65 17.50 3.23
C PRO A 242 -5.45 16.17 3.96
N ARG A 243 -6.05 15.11 3.42
CA ARG A 243 -5.97 13.75 3.95
C ARG A 243 -5.46 12.83 2.85
N PRO A 244 -4.62 11.85 3.20
CA PRO A 244 -4.06 10.90 2.25
C PRO A 244 -5.18 10.10 1.58
N THR A 245 -5.18 10.07 0.26
CA THR A 245 -6.05 9.22 -0.56
C THR A 245 -5.18 8.26 -1.36
N PRO A 246 -5.55 6.97 -1.46
CA PRO A 246 -4.77 6.02 -2.22
C PRO A 246 -4.86 6.34 -3.71
N ILE A 247 -3.78 6.03 -4.42
CA ILE A 247 -3.72 5.98 -5.88
C ILE A 247 -3.08 4.66 -6.28
N LEU A 248 -3.60 4.04 -7.33
CA LEU A 248 -3.09 2.77 -7.86
C LEU A 248 -3.10 2.73 -9.38
N PHE A 249 -2.01 2.20 -9.94
CA PHE A 249 -2.02 1.72 -11.31
C PHE A 249 -2.83 0.45 -11.46
N ILE A 250 -3.61 0.42 -12.53
CA ILE A 250 -4.42 -0.72 -12.97
C ILE A 250 -4.21 -0.94 -14.47
N HIS A 251 -4.69 -2.09 -14.98
CA HIS A 251 -4.60 -2.44 -16.40
C HIS A 251 -3.18 -2.34 -16.95
N ASN A 252 -2.22 -2.95 -16.26
CA ASN A 252 -0.80 -2.96 -16.62
C ASN A 252 -0.20 -1.56 -16.80
N GLY A 253 -0.64 -0.60 -15.99
CA GLY A 253 -0.12 0.78 -16.02
C GLY A 253 -0.85 1.71 -16.99
N ARG A 254 -1.87 1.24 -17.71
CA ARG A 254 -2.65 2.07 -18.65
C ARG A 254 -3.58 3.06 -17.95
N ALA A 255 -4.06 2.71 -16.76
CA ALA A 255 -5.06 3.49 -16.06
C ALA A 255 -4.72 3.59 -14.57
N LEU A 256 -5.32 4.59 -13.94
CA LEU A 256 -5.20 4.90 -12.52
C LEU A 256 -6.56 4.83 -11.86
N VAL A 257 -6.60 4.32 -10.64
CA VAL A 257 -7.75 4.43 -9.74
C VAL A 257 -7.32 5.20 -8.51
N GLY A 258 -8.12 6.18 -8.13
CA GLY A 258 -7.86 7.06 -7.00
C GLY A 258 -9.12 7.23 -6.16
N GLY A 259 -8.92 7.16 -4.85
CA GLY A 259 -9.99 7.36 -3.87
C GLY A 259 -10.22 8.85 -3.58
N SER A 260 -11.42 9.15 -3.07
CA SER A 260 -11.80 10.48 -2.58
C SER A 260 -12.32 10.41 -1.15
N LEU A 261 -12.17 11.52 -0.42
CA LEU A 261 -12.78 11.71 0.88
C LEU A 261 -14.31 11.84 0.81
N SER A 262 -14.85 12.12 -0.37
CA SER A 262 -16.29 12.19 -0.62
C SER A 262 -16.96 10.83 -0.85
N GLY A 263 -16.20 9.72 -0.73
CA GLY A 263 -16.69 8.37 -1.07
C GLY A 263 -16.74 8.10 -2.58
N LYS A 264 -16.20 9.00 -3.40
CA LYS A 264 -16.03 8.80 -4.84
C LYS A 264 -14.75 8.02 -5.12
N VAL A 265 -14.81 7.07 -6.05
CA VAL A 265 -13.63 6.44 -6.66
C VAL A 265 -13.60 6.83 -8.11
N THR A 266 -12.54 7.48 -8.55
CA THR A 266 -12.40 7.90 -9.94
C THR A 266 -11.32 7.08 -10.62
N ILE A 267 -11.56 6.80 -11.90
CA ILE A 267 -10.68 6.06 -12.77
C ILE A 267 -10.31 6.96 -13.94
N TRP A 268 -9.02 7.00 -14.23
CA TRP A 268 -8.45 7.76 -15.33
C TRP A 268 -7.64 6.83 -16.23
N ASP A 269 -7.79 6.97 -17.54
CA ASP A 269 -6.87 6.39 -18.51
C ASP A 269 -5.77 7.43 -18.77
N LEU A 270 -4.51 7.02 -18.81
CA LEU A 270 -3.39 7.97 -18.97
C LEU A 270 -3.47 8.78 -20.26
N ASN A 271 -4.07 8.24 -21.32
CA ASN A 271 -4.16 8.89 -22.63
C ASN A 271 -5.50 9.60 -22.81
N LEU A 272 -6.59 9.06 -22.26
CA LEU A 272 -7.95 9.58 -22.46
C LEU A 272 -8.43 10.50 -21.34
N GLY A 273 -7.69 10.59 -20.23
CA GLY A 273 -8.07 11.37 -19.06
C GLY A 273 -9.13 10.69 -18.20
N LYS A 274 -9.97 11.49 -17.53
CA LYS A 274 -10.98 10.99 -16.58
C LYS A 274 -12.03 10.13 -17.31
N MET A 275 -12.16 8.87 -16.89
CA MET A 275 -13.02 7.88 -17.54
C MET A 275 -14.34 7.66 -16.80
N HIS A 276 -14.27 7.34 -15.51
CA HIS A 276 -15.41 6.86 -14.76
C HIS A 276 -15.30 7.27 -13.29
N THR A 277 -16.42 7.64 -12.68
CA THR A 277 -16.50 7.91 -11.24
C THR A 277 -17.58 7.01 -10.64
N LEU A 278 -17.18 6.15 -9.71
CA LEU A 278 -18.06 5.31 -8.91
C LEU A 278 -18.37 6.04 -7.60
N ASN A 279 -19.64 6.11 -7.24
CA ASN A 279 -20.06 6.59 -5.93
C ASN A 279 -20.19 5.39 -5.00
N ILE A 280 -19.39 5.34 -3.94
CA ILE A 280 -19.56 4.36 -2.87
C ILE A 280 -20.58 4.95 -1.90
N PRO A 281 -21.74 4.30 -1.67
CA PRO A 281 -22.74 4.79 -0.73
C PRO A 281 -22.12 4.91 0.67
N SER A 282 -22.02 6.12 1.20
CA SER A 282 -21.56 6.33 2.57
C SER A 282 -22.69 6.07 3.56
N LYS A 283 -22.55 5.06 4.42
CA LYS A 283 -23.27 5.01 5.71
C LYS A 283 -22.44 5.62 6.86
N LEU A 284 -21.27 6.18 6.56
CA LEU A 284 -20.33 6.63 7.58
C LEU A 284 -20.58 8.08 7.99
N VAL A 285 -21.09 8.25 9.21
CA VAL A 285 -20.98 9.50 9.97
C VAL A 285 -19.50 9.74 10.24
N VAL A 286 -18.95 10.82 9.69
CA VAL A 286 -17.58 11.25 10.02
C VAL A 286 -17.62 11.82 11.44
N PRO A 287 -16.85 11.30 12.41
CA PRO A 287 -16.76 11.93 13.73
C PRO A 287 -16.22 13.35 13.56
N SER A 288 -16.97 14.33 14.06
CA SER A 288 -16.50 15.70 14.24
C SER A 288 -15.47 15.67 15.37
N GLU A 289 -14.22 15.92 15.01
CA GLU A 289 -13.08 16.14 15.92
C GLU A 289 -12.41 14.88 16.50
N LEU A 290 -11.08 14.84 16.37
CA LEU A 290 -10.19 13.95 17.11
C LEU A 290 -9.17 14.84 17.85
N PRO A 291 -8.63 14.37 18.99
CA PRO A 291 -7.80 15.18 19.87
C PRO A 291 -6.57 15.71 19.15
N THR A 292 -6.29 17.00 19.35
CA THR A 292 -5.04 17.64 18.98
C THR A 292 -3.86 16.92 19.66
N GLY A 293 -3.04 16.20 18.89
CA GLY A 293 -1.83 15.55 19.41
C GLY A 293 -1.30 14.35 18.62
N ALA A 294 -2.03 13.84 17.62
CA ALA A 294 -1.57 12.67 16.87
C ALA A 294 -0.77 13.05 15.60
N ASN A 295 0.55 12.87 15.65
CA ASN A 295 1.46 13.03 14.51
C ASN A 295 1.46 11.82 13.55
N HIS A 296 0.53 10.87 13.70
CA HIS A 296 0.45 9.67 12.87
C HIS A 296 -0.64 9.82 11.80
N LEU A 297 -0.33 9.46 10.55
CA LEU A 297 -1.19 9.62 9.37
C LEU A 297 -2.59 8.99 9.49
N ILE A 298 -2.77 8.09 10.46
CA ILE A 298 -3.92 7.19 10.60
C ILE A 298 -4.88 7.61 11.72
N ASP A 299 -4.48 8.51 12.63
CA ASP A 299 -5.35 8.97 13.71
C ASP A 299 -6.40 9.97 13.17
N GLY A 300 -7.41 9.43 12.48
CA GLY A 300 -8.66 10.12 12.16
C GLY A 300 -9.13 10.15 10.72
N ALA A 301 -8.44 9.51 9.80
CA ALA A 301 -8.92 9.33 8.44
C ALA A 301 -9.70 8.01 8.29
N PRO A 302 -10.83 7.98 7.55
CA PRO A 302 -11.28 6.74 6.94
C PRO A 302 -10.24 6.37 5.88
N VAL A 303 -9.14 5.75 6.31
CA VAL A 303 -8.03 5.37 5.44
C VAL A 303 -8.45 4.14 4.65
N LEU A 304 -9.12 4.35 3.52
CA LEU A 304 -9.07 3.36 2.44
C LEU A 304 -7.60 3.27 1.99
N ALA A 305 -6.72 2.53 2.67
CA ALA A 305 -5.42 2.21 2.07
C ALA A 305 -5.69 1.06 1.11
N LEU A 306 -5.90 1.42 -0.15
CA LEU A 306 -5.77 0.47 -1.24
C LEU A 306 -4.28 0.18 -1.43
N SER A 307 -3.70 -0.70 -0.60
CA SER A 307 -2.48 -1.44 -0.94
C SER A 307 -2.83 -2.57 -1.90
N VAL A 308 -3.47 -2.23 -3.03
CA VAL A 308 -3.92 -3.24 -3.98
C VAL A 308 -2.91 -3.37 -5.11
N ARG A 309 -2.08 -4.41 -5.05
CA ARG A 309 -1.49 -4.98 -6.26
C ARG A 309 -2.61 -5.73 -7.00
N LEU A 310 -3.27 -5.06 -7.94
CA LEU A 310 -4.21 -5.71 -8.86
C LEU A 310 -3.39 -6.44 -9.92
N PHE A 311 -3.18 -7.74 -9.73
CA PHE A 311 -2.95 -8.63 -10.85
C PHE A 311 -4.35 -8.98 -11.40
N ILE A 312 -4.73 -8.38 -12.53
CA ILE A 312 -5.87 -8.83 -13.30
C ILE A 312 -5.29 -9.83 -14.32
N PRO A 313 -5.40 -11.16 -14.11
CA PRO A 313 -5.12 -12.09 -15.19
C PRO A 313 -6.12 -11.82 -16.33
N ARG A 314 -5.63 -11.98 -17.55
CA ARG A 314 -6.29 -11.68 -18.84
C ARG A 314 -7.74 -12.14 -18.92
#